data_AF-A0A7W9WBG0-F1
#
_entry.id   AF-A0A7W9WBG0-F1
#
_cell.length_a   1.000
_cell.length_b   1.000
_cell.length_c   1.000
_cell.angle_alpha   90.00
_cell.angle_beta   90.00
_cell.angle_gamma   90.00
#
_symmetry.space_group_name_H-M   'P 1'
#
loop_
_entity.id
_entity.type
_entity.pdbx_description
1 polymer ?
#
loop_
_entity_poly.entity_id
_entity_poly.type
_entity_poly.pdbx_seq_one_letter_code
_entity_poly.pdbx_strand_id
1 'polypeptide(L)'
;MFHSRATASLLLVLALFVWAGMVAGISFLEAPLKFTAPRITIPLGLGIGRIVFAALNKVELGLAAVAVASGIYLRVPTRMGGTLGVVVTILALQTLWLLPALDVRALALLAGHPAPPSSLHTVYIGLEVVKLLTLLLTGCWVHRWALRAAHQQPRPTTAQAV
;
A
#
# COMPACT_ATOMS: atom_id res chain seq x y z
N MET A 1 19.15 3.22 -22.24
CA MET A 1 18.18 2.23 -21.71
C MET A 1 18.53 1.69 -20.32
N PHE A 2 19.79 1.43 -19.98
CA PHE A 2 20.19 0.85 -18.67
C PHE A 2 19.78 1.68 -17.45
N HIS A 3 20.05 2.99 -17.46
CA HIS A 3 19.67 3.89 -16.36
C HIS A 3 18.15 3.87 -16.10
N SER A 4 17.33 3.86 -17.16
CA SER A 4 15.86 3.86 -17.03
C SER A 4 15.30 2.59 -16.37
N ARG A 5 15.87 1.40 -16.65
CA ARG A 5 15.46 0.15 -15.98
C ARG A 5 15.90 0.09 -14.51
N ALA A 6 17.10 0.58 -14.19
CA ALA A 6 17.56 0.67 -12.82
C ALA A 6 16.67 1.62 -12.00
N THR A 7 16.36 2.80 -12.55
CA THR A 7 15.43 3.76 -11.94
C THR A 7 14.04 3.16 -11.73
N ALA A 8 13.46 2.50 -12.74
CA ALA A 8 12.15 1.87 -12.59
C ALA A 8 12.14 0.75 -11.52
N SER A 9 13.23 -0.02 -11.41
CA SER A 9 13.36 -1.06 -10.39
C SER A 9 13.43 -0.45 -8.99
N LEU A 10 14.17 0.64 -8.83
CA LEU A 10 14.23 1.41 -7.59
C LEU A 10 12.85 1.98 -7.22
N LEU A 11 12.16 2.62 -8.16
CA LEU A 11 10.83 3.19 -7.95
C LEU A 11 9.81 2.13 -7.53
N LEU A 12 9.83 0.95 -8.16
CA LEU A 12 8.96 -0.15 -7.78
C LEU A 12 9.22 -0.64 -6.35
N VAL A 13 10.48 -0.85 -5.99
CA VAL A 13 10.87 -1.30 -4.65
C VAL A 13 10.50 -0.26 -3.59
N LEU A 14 10.81 1.02 -3.85
CA LEU A 14 10.47 2.12 -2.95
C LEU A 14 8.95 2.25 -2.79
N ALA A 15 8.18 2.18 -3.87
CA ALA A 15 6.73 2.25 -3.81
C ALA A 15 6.15 1.16 -2.90
N LEU A 16 6.62 -0.08 -3.03
CA LEU A 16 6.12 -1.21 -2.22
C LEU A 16 6.46 -1.06 -0.73
N PHE A 17 7.71 -0.71 -0.39
CA PHE A 17 8.14 -0.60 1.01
C PHE A 17 7.64 0.67 1.70
N VAL A 18 7.60 1.80 1.00
CA VAL A 18 7.00 3.04 1.54
C VAL A 18 5.50 2.82 1.79
N TRP A 19 4.81 2.16 0.85
CA TRP A 19 3.40 1.82 1.03
C TRP A 19 3.19 0.91 2.25
N ALA A 20 3.98 -0.15 2.39
CA ALA A 20 3.94 -1.01 3.57
C ALA A 20 4.19 -0.24 4.87
N GLY A 21 5.17 0.68 4.87
CA GLY A 21 5.49 1.53 6.02
C GLY A 21 4.35 2.48 6.40
N MET A 22 3.70 3.09 5.41
CA MET A 22 2.53 3.96 5.63
C MET A 22 1.35 3.18 6.22
N VAL A 23 1.06 1.99 5.69
CA VAL A 23 0.02 1.10 6.22
C VAL A 23 0.35 0.69 7.66
N ALA A 24 1.58 0.24 7.94
CA ALA A 24 2.01 -0.13 9.28
C ALA A 24 1.91 1.06 10.27
N GLY A 25 2.40 2.23 9.87
CA GLY A 25 2.43 3.42 10.71
C GLY A 25 1.04 4.01 10.97
N ILE A 26 0.17 4.06 9.96
CA ILE A 26 -1.14 4.71 10.11
C ILE A 26 -2.18 3.69 10.61
N SER A 27 -2.36 2.57 9.91
CA SER A 27 -3.44 1.62 10.22
C SER A 27 -3.22 0.85 11.52
N PHE A 28 -1.96 0.53 11.86
CA PHE A 28 -1.66 -0.33 13.02
C PHE A 28 -1.06 0.42 14.20
N LEU A 29 -0.40 1.57 13.99
CA LEU A 29 0.20 2.34 15.07
C LEU A 29 -0.63 3.58 15.43
N GLU A 30 -0.84 4.51 14.49
CA GLU A 30 -1.59 5.76 14.75
C GLU A 30 -3.06 5.49 15.11
N ALA A 31 -3.76 4.70 14.30
CA ALA A 31 -5.19 4.51 14.43
C ALA A 31 -5.62 3.97 15.81
N PRO A 32 -4.95 2.99 16.43
CA PRO A 32 -5.25 2.60 17.81
C PRO A 32 -4.69 3.58 18.85
N LEU A 33 -3.44 4.06 18.71
CA LEU A 33 -2.80 4.88 19.74
C LEU A 33 -3.45 6.25 19.92
N LYS A 34 -4.08 6.82 18.89
CA LYS A 34 -4.75 8.12 19.05
C LYS A 34 -5.87 8.09 20.10
N PHE A 35 -6.49 6.92 20.32
CA PHE A 35 -7.54 6.74 21.34
C PHE A 35 -7.00 6.57 22.76
N THR A 36 -5.67 6.51 22.95
CA THR A 36 -5.05 6.48 24.28
C THR A 36 -4.62 7.88 24.75
N ALA A 37 -4.80 8.92 23.92
CA ALA A 37 -4.38 10.28 24.26
C ALA A 37 -5.27 10.90 25.36
N PRO A 38 -4.70 11.68 26.31
CA PRO A 38 -5.49 12.37 27.32
C PRO A 38 -6.54 13.30 26.69
N ARG A 39 -7.78 13.25 27.20
CA ARG A 39 -8.94 14.03 26.73
C ARG A 39 -9.46 13.67 25.32
N ILE A 40 -9.01 12.57 24.72
CA ILE A 40 -9.59 12.11 23.46
C ILE A 40 -11.03 11.63 23.68
N THR A 41 -11.93 12.00 22.77
CA THR A 41 -13.31 11.48 22.72
C THR A 41 -13.50 10.65 21.47
N ILE A 42 -14.47 9.73 21.49
CA ILE A 42 -14.79 8.89 20.32
C ILE A 42 -15.14 9.75 19.09
N PRO A 43 -16.01 10.78 19.18
CA PRO A 43 -16.29 11.67 18.05
C PRO A 43 -15.03 12.35 17.49
N LEU A 44 -14.15 12.83 18.36
CA LEU A 44 -12.91 13.48 17.92
C LEU A 44 -11.97 12.49 17.22
N GLY A 45 -11.78 11.29 17.78
CA GLY A 45 -10.95 10.25 17.18
C GLY A 45 -11.51 9.72 15.85
N LEU A 46 -12.83 9.62 15.71
CA LEU A 46 -13.49 9.31 14.44
C LEU A 46 -13.27 10.42 13.41
N GLY A 47 -13.44 11.69 13.79
CA GLY A 47 -13.21 12.83 12.92
C GLY A 47 -11.77 12.86 12.38
N ILE A 48 -10.77 12.68 13.25
CA ILE A 48 -9.36 12.56 12.86
C ILE A 48 -9.16 11.36 11.93
N GLY A 49 -9.73 10.20 12.28
CA GLY A 49 -9.65 8.99 11.47
C GLY A 49 -10.13 9.19 10.03
N ARG A 50 -11.29 9.82 9.84
CA ARG A 50 -11.84 10.08 8.49
C ARG A 50 -10.86 10.87 7.61
N ILE A 51 -10.26 11.92 8.17
CA ILE A 51 -9.31 12.78 7.44
C ILE A 51 -8.03 12.01 7.11
N VAL A 52 -7.45 11.34 8.11
CA VAL A 52 -6.18 10.60 7.96
C VAL A 52 -6.33 9.44 6.98
N PHE A 53 -7.38 8.63 7.09
CA PHE A 53 -7.61 7.49 6.18
C PHE A 53 -7.98 7.94 4.76
N ALA A 54 -8.69 9.06 4.59
CA ALA A 54 -8.91 9.63 3.26
C ALA A 54 -7.61 10.11 2.61
N ALA A 55 -6.70 10.71 3.39
CA ALA A 55 -5.38 11.10 2.91
C ALA A 55 -4.51 9.86 2.59
N LEU A 56 -4.48 8.87 3.48
CA LEU A 56 -3.79 7.60 3.27
C LEU A 56 -4.25 6.95 1.97
N ASN A 57 -5.56 6.78 1.77
CA ASN A 57 -6.10 6.15 0.56
C ASN A 57 -5.65 6.84 -0.74
N LYS A 58 -5.54 8.18 -0.76
CA LYS A 58 -5.00 8.92 -1.92
C LYS A 58 -3.52 8.63 -2.15
N VAL A 59 -2.73 8.57 -1.09
CA VAL A 59 -1.30 8.20 -1.15
C VAL A 59 -1.14 6.75 -1.63
N GLU A 60 -1.96 5.83 -1.12
CA GLU A 60 -1.96 4.43 -1.54
C GLU A 60 -2.27 4.28 -3.03
N LEU A 61 -3.26 5.01 -3.55
CA LEU A 61 -3.57 5.04 -4.99
C LEU A 61 -2.38 5.55 -5.82
N GLY A 62 -1.68 6.58 -5.34
CA GLY A 62 -0.46 7.10 -5.99
C GLY A 62 0.68 6.07 -6.01
N LEU A 63 0.93 5.43 -4.87
CA LEU A 63 1.96 4.38 -4.75
C LEU A 63 1.61 3.14 -5.59
N ALA A 64 0.33 2.77 -5.65
CA ALA A 64 -0.18 1.71 -6.51
C ALA A 64 0.07 2.03 -7.99
N ALA A 65 -0.23 3.24 -8.43
CA ALA A 65 0.02 3.67 -9.81
C ALA A 65 1.51 3.58 -10.17
N VAL A 66 2.39 4.06 -9.30
CA VAL A 66 3.85 3.98 -9.50
C VAL A 66 4.31 2.52 -9.55
N ALA A 67 3.83 1.67 -8.65
CA ALA A 67 4.20 0.26 -8.61
C ALA A 67 3.72 -0.49 -9.85
N VAL A 68 2.47 -0.29 -10.27
CA VAL A 68 1.90 -0.93 -11.47
C VAL A 68 2.60 -0.47 -12.73
N ALA A 69 2.78 0.84 -12.93
CA ALA A 69 3.48 1.38 -14.09
C ALA A 69 4.92 0.86 -14.18
N SER A 70 5.64 0.85 -13.06
CA SER A 70 7.01 0.33 -12.99
C SER A 70 7.05 -1.19 -13.25
N GLY A 71 6.10 -1.94 -12.70
CA GLY A 71 5.96 -3.39 -12.92
C GLY A 71 5.72 -3.74 -14.39
N ILE A 72 4.82 -3.02 -15.06
CA ILE A 72 4.53 -3.17 -16.49
C ILE A 72 5.77 -2.84 -17.32
N TYR A 73 6.41 -1.70 -17.05
CA TYR A 73 7.62 -1.26 -17.78
C TYR A 73 8.77 -2.28 -17.67
N LEU A 74 8.98 -2.83 -16.47
CA LEU A 74 10.04 -3.81 -16.22
C LEU A 74 9.72 -5.20 -16.75
N ARG A 75 8.44 -5.47 -17.08
CA ARG A 75 7.90 -6.80 -17.43
C ARG A 75 8.18 -7.80 -16.31
N VAL A 76 7.79 -7.45 -15.08
CA VAL A 76 7.98 -8.33 -13.92
C VAL A 76 7.33 -9.70 -14.17
N PRO A 77 7.95 -10.81 -13.71
CA PRO A 77 7.39 -12.14 -13.91
C PRO A 77 5.96 -12.25 -13.41
N THR A 78 5.13 -13.03 -14.11
CA THR A 78 3.68 -13.17 -13.84
C THR A 78 3.37 -13.51 -12.38
N ARG A 79 4.21 -14.31 -11.71
CA ARG A 79 4.07 -14.64 -10.29
C ARG A 79 4.11 -13.38 -9.40
N MET A 80 5.03 -12.45 -9.65
CA MET A 80 5.16 -11.20 -8.90
C MET A 80 4.11 -10.17 -9.34
N GLY A 81 3.77 -10.16 -10.62
CA GLY A 81 2.66 -9.35 -11.14
C GLY A 81 1.32 -9.75 -10.51
N GLY A 82 1.10 -11.06 -10.28
CA GLY A 82 -0.09 -11.58 -9.62
C GLY A 82 -0.23 -11.10 -8.17
N THR A 83 0.86 -11.09 -7.39
CA THR A 83 0.79 -10.58 -6.01
C THR A 83 0.58 -9.07 -5.94
N LEU A 84 1.14 -8.31 -6.88
CA LEU A 84 0.80 -6.89 -7.04
C LEU A 84 -0.68 -6.69 -7.40
N GLY A 85 -1.22 -7.54 -8.28
CA GLY A 85 -2.65 -7.54 -8.62
C GLY A 85 -3.55 -7.80 -7.40
N VAL A 86 -3.15 -8.70 -6.50
CA VAL A 86 -3.86 -8.94 -5.23
C VAL A 86 -3.87 -7.68 -4.36
N VAL A 87 -2.72 -7.02 -4.17
CA VAL A 87 -2.64 -5.77 -3.40
C VAL A 87 -3.54 -4.68 -3.99
N VAL A 88 -3.50 -4.50 -5.31
CA VAL A 88 -4.34 -3.52 -6.02
C VAL A 88 -5.83 -3.85 -5.87
N THR A 89 -6.19 -5.13 -5.91
CA THR A 89 -7.57 -5.58 -5.72
C THR A 89 -8.05 -5.28 -4.30
N ILE A 90 -7.22 -5.55 -3.29
CA ILE A 90 -7.55 -5.21 -1.90
C ILE A 90 -7.73 -3.70 -1.75
N LEU A 91 -6.81 -2.90 -2.31
CA LEU A 91 -6.94 -1.44 -2.30
C LEU A 91 -8.25 -1.00 -2.95
N ALA A 92 -8.60 -1.54 -4.13
CA ALA A 92 -9.85 -1.20 -4.80
C ALA A 92 -11.09 -1.54 -3.97
N LEU A 93 -11.13 -2.71 -3.33
CA LEU A 93 -12.21 -3.09 -2.41
C LEU A 93 -12.29 -2.14 -1.21
N GLN A 94 -11.16 -1.70 -0.69
CA GLN A 94 -11.12 -0.74 0.41
C GLN A 94 -11.59 0.65 -0.03
N THR A 95 -11.07 1.17 -1.13
CA THR A 95 -11.41 2.50 -1.66
C THR A 95 -12.87 2.60 -2.09
N LEU A 96 -13.38 1.60 -2.80
CA LEU A 96 -14.69 1.70 -3.46
C LEU A 96 -15.84 1.21 -2.57
N TRP A 97 -15.55 0.38 -1.56
CA TRP A 97 -16.60 -0.21 -0.73
C TRP A 97 -16.38 0.01 0.77
N LEU A 98 -15.28 -0.49 1.35
CA LEU A 98 -15.14 -0.50 2.81
C LEU A 98 -15.00 0.89 3.40
N LEU A 99 -14.16 1.75 2.82
CA LEU A 99 -13.98 3.12 3.32
C LEU A 99 -15.27 3.94 3.22
N PRO A 100 -16.00 3.98 2.10
CA PRO A 100 -17.31 4.62 2.05
C PRO A 100 -18.30 4.07 3.08
N ALA A 101 -18.39 2.75 3.22
CA ALA A 101 -19.30 2.11 4.17
C ALA A 101 -18.95 2.45 5.63
N LEU A 102 -17.66 2.50 5.97
CA LEU A 102 -17.18 2.93 7.28
C LEU A 102 -17.41 4.42 7.52
N ASP A 103 -17.27 5.26 6.50
CA ASP A 103 -17.47 6.71 6.60
C ASP A 103 -18.92 7.07 6.92
N VAL A 104 -19.89 6.42 6.26
CA VAL A 104 -21.32 6.59 6.55
C VAL A 104 -21.63 6.25 8.01
N ARG A 105 -21.03 5.17 8.53
CA ARG A 105 -21.20 4.76 9.93
C ARG A 105 -20.55 5.75 10.90
N ALA A 106 -19.35 6.25 10.57
CA ALA A 106 -18.68 7.27 11.36
C ALA A 106 -19.49 8.57 11.40
N LEU A 107 -20.07 9.00 10.28
CA LEU A 107 -20.97 10.15 10.22
C LEU A 107 -22.23 9.98 11.06
N ALA A 108 -22.86 8.80 11.03
CA ALA A 108 -24.03 8.51 11.87
C ALA A 108 -23.70 8.64 13.37
N LEU A 109 -22.55 8.09 13.80
CA LEU A 109 -22.07 8.21 15.17
C LEU A 109 -21.77 9.67 15.56
N LEU A 110 -21.19 10.44 14.64
CA LEU A 110 -20.93 11.88 14.84
C LEU A 110 -22.23 12.70 14.96
N ALA A 111 -23.29 12.27 14.29
CA ALA A 111 -24.63 12.87 14.39
C ALA A 111 -25.41 12.42 15.64
N GLY A 112 -24.84 11.56 16.49
CA GLY A 112 -25.50 11.05 17.70
C GLY A 112 -26.44 9.87 17.46
N HIS A 113 -26.45 9.28 16.26
CA HIS A 113 -27.24 8.10 15.96
C HIS A 113 -26.48 6.82 16.36
N PRO A 114 -27.12 5.85 17.05
CA PRO A 114 -26.48 4.57 17.36
C PRO A 114 -26.24 3.79 16.06
N ALA A 115 -25.00 3.38 15.82
CA ALA A 115 -24.68 2.53 14.68
C ALA A 115 -24.92 1.05 15.02
N PRO A 116 -25.75 0.31 14.25
CA PRO A 116 -25.99 -1.11 14.50
C PRO A 116 -24.69 -1.92 14.39
N PRO A 117 -24.53 -3.02 15.15
CA PRO A 117 -23.31 -3.82 15.15
C PRO A 117 -22.91 -4.28 13.74
N SER A 118 -21.61 -4.25 13.44
CA SER A 118 -21.09 -4.59 12.11
C SER A 118 -19.66 -5.11 12.20
N SER A 119 -19.36 -6.11 11.38
CA SER A 119 -18.02 -6.67 11.21
C SER A 119 -17.15 -5.93 10.19
N LEU A 120 -17.66 -4.84 9.56
CA LEU A 120 -16.92 -4.12 8.51
C LEU A 120 -15.55 -3.62 8.97
N HIS A 121 -15.45 -3.17 10.22
CA HIS A 121 -14.17 -2.74 10.77
C HIS A 121 -13.19 -3.92 10.93
N THR A 122 -13.66 -5.07 11.40
CA THR A 122 -12.85 -6.30 11.50
C THR A 122 -12.41 -6.80 10.13
N VAL A 123 -13.29 -6.75 9.13
CA VAL A 123 -12.97 -7.08 7.74
C VAL A 123 -11.89 -6.14 7.19
N TYR A 124 -12.02 -4.83 7.46
CA TYR A 124 -11.01 -3.85 7.07
C TYR A 124 -9.64 -4.17 7.68
N ILE A 125 -9.58 -4.46 8.98
CA ILE A 125 -8.33 -4.85 9.66
C ILE A 125 -7.74 -6.12 9.03
N GLY A 126 -8.56 -7.14 8.77
CA GLY A 126 -8.09 -8.38 8.13
C GLY A 126 -7.47 -8.11 6.75
N LEU A 127 -8.10 -7.26 5.94
CA LEU A 127 -7.56 -6.86 4.65
C LEU A 127 -6.28 -6.02 4.77
N GLU A 128 -6.19 -5.13 5.76
CA GLU A 128 -4.95 -4.39 6.03
C GLU A 128 -3.78 -5.32 6.35
N VAL A 129 -4.01 -6.37 7.15
CA VAL A 129 -2.97 -7.36 7.48
C VAL A 129 -2.54 -8.10 6.21
N VAL A 130 -3.50 -8.59 5.42
CA VAL A 130 -3.20 -9.31 4.17
C VAL A 130 -2.45 -8.40 3.19
N LYS A 131 -2.89 -7.15 3.03
CA LYS A 131 -2.26 -6.16 2.15
C LYS A 131 -0.82 -5.87 2.59
N LEU A 132 -0.60 -5.64 3.88
CA LEU A 132 0.72 -5.36 4.45
C LEU A 132 1.69 -6.53 4.21
N LEU A 133 1.28 -7.76 4.54
CA LEU A 133 2.11 -8.94 4.33
C LEU A 133 2.40 -9.16 2.83
N THR A 134 1.39 -8.96 1.97
CA THR A 134 1.56 -9.12 0.53
C THR A 134 2.50 -8.06 -0.06
N LEU A 135 2.42 -6.82 0.40
CA LEU A 135 3.36 -5.74 0.02
C LEU A 135 4.79 -6.10 0.40
N LEU A 136 5.04 -6.54 1.65
CA LEU A 136 6.36 -6.92 2.12
C LEU A 136 6.94 -8.11 1.34
N LEU A 137 6.14 -9.16 1.14
CA LEU A 137 6.55 -10.34 0.37
C LEU A 137 6.85 -9.98 -1.10
N THR A 138 5.98 -9.19 -1.72
CA THR A 138 6.16 -8.73 -3.11
C THR A 138 7.41 -7.86 -3.23
N GLY A 139 7.62 -6.92 -2.31
CA GLY A 139 8.82 -6.07 -2.25
C GLY A 139 10.09 -6.89 -2.14
N CYS A 140 10.14 -7.87 -1.24
CA CYS A 140 11.27 -8.79 -1.09
C CYS A 140 11.53 -9.61 -2.37
N TRP A 141 10.50 -10.15 -3.00
CA TRP A 141 10.66 -10.94 -4.23
C TRP A 141 11.12 -10.10 -5.41
N VAL A 142 10.51 -8.93 -5.61
CA VAL A 142 10.87 -7.99 -6.68
C VAL A 142 12.30 -7.48 -6.47
N HIS A 143 12.69 -7.12 -5.25
CA HIS A 143 14.04 -6.65 -4.96
C HIS A 143 15.09 -7.74 -5.28
N ARG A 144 14.86 -8.97 -4.82
CA ARG A 144 15.76 -10.11 -5.12
C ARG A 144 15.84 -10.39 -6.62
N TRP A 145 14.72 -10.29 -7.33
CA TRP A 145 14.68 -10.44 -8.78
C TRP A 145 15.45 -9.33 -9.50
N ALA A 146 15.26 -8.08 -9.10
CA ALA A 146 15.94 -6.92 -9.67
C ALA A 146 17.46 -7.02 -9.52
N LEU A 147 17.95 -7.48 -8.35
CA LEU A 147 19.38 -7.74 -8.13
C LEU A 147 19.92 -8.82 -9.08
N ARG A 148 19.20 -9.94 -9.23
CA ARG A 148 19.60 -11.02 -10.15
C ARG A 148 19.62 -10.54 -11.60
N ALA A 149 18.61 -9.79 -12.00
CA ALA A 149 18.52 -9.23 -13.35
C ALA A 149 19.66 -8.24 -13.65
N ALA A 150 20.14 -7.50 -12.65
CA ALA A 150 21.30 -6.63 -12.80
C ALA A 150 22.62 -7.42 -12.97
N HIS A 151 22.78 -8.53 -12.25
CA HIS A 151 23.99 -9.37 -12.34
C HIS A 151 24.10 -10.17 -13.64
N GLN A 152 22.99 -10.48 -14.30
CA GLN A 152 22.97 -11.28 -15.53
C GLN A 152 23.27 -10.48 -16.82
N GLN A 153 23.49 -9.16 -16.73
CA GLN A 153 23.80 -8.37 -17.91
C GLN A 153 25.28 -8.50 -18.31
N PRO A 154 25.60 -8.89 -19.56
CA PRO A 154 26.97 -8.98 -20.01
C PRO A 154 27.65 -7.61 -19.93
N ARG A 155 28.84 -7.55 -19.31
CA ARG A 155 29.67 -6.34 -19.32
C ARG A 155 30.01 -6.01 -20.78
N PRO A 156 29.94 -4.74 -21.21
CA PRO A 156 30.43 -4.38 -22.54
C PRO A 156 31.89 -4.79 -22.64
N THR A 157 32.19 -5.74 -23.53
CA THR A 157 33.55 -6.20 -23.81
C THR A 157 34.32 -5.01 -24.37
N THR A 158 35.37 -4.58 -23.67
CA THR A 158 36.40 -3.65 -24.14
C THR A 158 37.25 -4.30 -25.24
N ALA A 159 36.60 -4.73 -26.32
CA ALA A 159 37.23 -5.46 -27.43
C ALA A 159 36.89 -4.81 -28.78
N GLN A 160 37.11 -3.50 -28.91
CA GLN A 160 37.29 -2.78 -30.19
C GLN A 160 38.25 -1.59 -30.03
N ALA A 161 39.34 -1.78 -29.28
CA ALA A 161 40.46 -0.85 -29.24
C ALA A 161 41.74 -1.61 -29.61
N VAL A 162 41.79 -2.07 -30.86
CA VAL A 162 43.02 -2.42 -31.58
C VAL A 162 42.89 -1.83 -32.98
#